data_AF-A0A815U3S6-F1
#
_entry.id   AF-A0A815U3S6-F1
#
_cell.length_a   1.000
_cell.length_b   1.000
_cell.length_c   1.000
_cell.angle_alpha   90.00
_cell.angle_beta   90.00
_cell.angle_gamma   90.00
#
_symmetry.space_group_name_H-M   'P 1'
#
loop_
_entity.id
_entity.type
_entity.pdbx_description
1 polymer ?
#
loop_
_entity_poly.entity_id
_entity_poly.type
_entity_poly.pdbx_seq_one_letter_code
_entity_poly.pdbx_strand_id
1 'polypeptide(L)'
;MRLVGSKEDDHIWRSKVPTLGPFCLLLWDDPFNTRMKTNIELYRGANLKPEQIAMYEAMAKTKDEYGSFQGFSSCSRNRKKAEEFGNALFIMEVKFAFIADISKVSEYENEEEELITPGVCFRVLKVKFDSETKKHLIHLELRQRWSGKKLSFDIHNSFHQDISRGNLIFSQHEFPCLQSMSKRLSCILQIVILNYCINNNCARIFFKPYGCLTMRVLIQSFGTYYYKVLEMIDFPTLIFFFVQRL
;
A
#
# COMPACT_ATOMS: atom_id res chain seq x y z
N MET A 1 7.84 15.93 -2.11
CA MET A 1 7.25 15.21 -0.96
C MET A 1 6.22 16.14 -0.33
N ARG A 2 5.07 15.61 0.09
CA ARG A 2 4.00 16.39 0.75
C ARG A 2 3.72 15.80 2.12
N LEU A 3 3.30 16.64 3.05
CA LEU A 3 2.67 16.18 4.28
C LEU A 3 1.27 15.66 3.91
N VAL A 4 0.90 14.51 4.46
CA VAL A 4 -0.40 13.88 4.17
C VAL A 4 -1.53 14.75 4.72
N GLY A 5 -2.48 15.16 3.88
CA GLY A 5 -3.72 15.81 4.31
C GLY A 5 -3.83 17.34 4.14
N SER A 6 -2.92 18.01 3.43
CA SER A 6 -3.11 19.44 3.10
C SER A 6 -4.23 19.61 2.05
N LYS A 7 -5.16 20.54 2.31
CA LYS A 7 -6.30 20.80 1.41
C LYS A 7 -5.94 21.69 0.22
N GLU A 8 -4.87 22.48 0.31
CA GLU A 8 -4.54 23.48 -0.71
C GLU A 8 -4.29 22.86 -2.09
N ASP A 9 -3.74 21.65 -2.14
CA ASP A 9 -3.31 20.99 -3.38
C ASP A 9 -4.28 19.92 -3.94
N ASP A 10 -5.41 19.66 -3.27
CA ASP A 10 -6.29 18.54 -3.62
C ASP A 10 -6.88 18.71 -5.04
N HIS A 11 -7.31 19.93 -5.38
CA HIS A 11 -7.89 20.25 -6.68
C HIS A 11 -6.90 20.03 -7.84
N ILE A 12 -5.62 20.37 -7.65
CA ILE A 12 -4.57 20.17 -8.65
C ILE A 12 -4.40 18.68 -8.93
N TRP A 13 -4.34 17.86 -7.89
CA TRP A 13 -4.15 16.41 -8.06
C TRP A 13 -5.38 15.74 -8.69
N ARG A 14 -6.59 16.08 -8.23
CA ARG A 14 -7.83 15.53 -8.81
C ARG A 14 -7.94 15.82 -10.31
N SER A 15 -7.46 16.97 -10.75
CA SER A 15 -7.43 17.31 -12.19
C SER A 15 -6.53 16.38 -13.02
N LYS A 16 -5.56 15.69 -12.41
CA LYS A 16 -4.64 14.76 -13.08
C LYS A 16 -5.13 13.32 -13.09
N VAL A 17 -6.12 12.97 -12.27
CA VAL A 17 -6.65 11.60 -12.20
C VAL A 17 -7.19 11.10 -13.55
N PRO A 18 -7.95 11.89 -14.35
CA PRO A 18 -8.45 11.41 -15.64
C PRO A 18 -7.35 11.10 -16.66
N THR A 19 -6.18 11.73 -16.56
CA THR A 19 -5.09 11.58 -17.54
C THR A 19 -4.00 10.63 -17.07
N LEU A 20 -3.54 10.76 -15.82
CA LEU A 20 -2.45 9.96 -15.26
C LEU A 20 -2.95 8.77 -14.43
N GLY A 21 -4.22 8.79 -13.99
CA GLY A 21 -4.79 7.73 -13.16
C GLY A 21 -4.68 6.34 -13.78
N PRO A 22 -5.08 6.13 -15.05
CA PRO A 22 -4.94 4.83 -15.71
C PRO A 22 -3.49 4.34 -15.76
N PHE A 23 -2.53 5.23 -16.02
CA PHE A 23 -1.11 4.88 -16.04
C PHE A 23 -0.58 4.49 -14.65
N CYS A 24 -0.98 5.25 -13.61
CA CYS A 24 -0.66 4.89 -12.23
C CYS A 24 -1.25 3.54 -11.80
N LEU A 25 -2.44 3.19 -12.29
CA LEU A 25 -3.04 1.87 -12.05
C LEU A 25 -2.25 0.76 -12.75
N LEU A 26 -1.83 0.98 -14.00
CA LEU A 26 -0.99 0.01 -14.72
C LEU A 26 0.36 -0.21 -14.03
N LEU A 27 0.99 0.86 -13.54
CA LEU A 27 2.20 0.74 -12.73
C LEU A 27 1.94 0.02 -11.40
N TRP A 28 0.76 0.18 -10.80
CA TRP A 28 0.43 -0.49 -9.54
C TRP A 28 0.16 -1.98 -9.72
N ASP A 29 -0.57 -2.34 -10.77
CA ASP A 29 -0.98 -3.72 -11.10
C ASP A 29 0.12 -4.53 -11.81
N ASP A 30 1.30 -3.95 -12.03
CA ASP A 30 2.40 -4.63 -12.72
C ASP A 30 2.82 -5.91 -11.95
N PRO A 31 2.71 -7.12 -12.55
CA PRO A 31 3.11 -8.37 -11.92
C PRO A 31 4.61 -8.45 -11.58
N PHE A 32 5.43 -7.57 -12.16
CA PHE A 32 6.85 -7.43 -11.84
C PHE A 32 7.10 -6.52 -10.60
N ASN A 33 6.10 -5.72 -10.17
CA ASN A 33 6.20 -4.75 -9.07
C ASN A 33 5.95 -5.30 -7.66
N THR A 34 5.49 -6.54 -7.53
CA THR A 34 4.98 -7.06 -6.25
C THR A 34 6.05 -7.79 -5.43
N ARG A 35 7.26 -7.22 -5.34
CA ARG A 35 8.26 -7.71 -4.40
C ARG A 35 8.49 -6.68 -3.32
N MET A 36 7.92 -6.99 -2.17
CA MET A 36 8.33 -6.41 -0.91
C MET A 36 9.85 -6.58 -0.74
N LYS A 37 10.55 -5.46 -0.57
CA LYS A 37 11.99 -5.42 -0.33
C LYS A 37 12.26 -5.08 1.13
N THR A 38 13.30 -5.68 1.67
CA THR A 38 13.78 -5.45 3.03
C THR A 38 15.30 -5.36 3.01
N ASN A 39 15.87 -4.54 3.90
CA ASN A 39 17.29 -4.38 4.13
C ASN A 39 18.10 -3.99 2.87
N ILE A 40 17.54 -3.10 2.04
CA ILE A 40 18.26 -2.47 0.93
C ILE A 40 18.47 -0.98 1.19
N GLU A 41 19.48 -0.39 0.57
CA GLU A 41 19.71 1.06 0.58
C GLU A 41 19.43 1.63 -0.80
N LEU A 42 18.70 2.74 -0.86
CA LEU A 42 18.36 3.46 -2.08
C LEU A 42 18.78 4.93 -1.97
N TYR A 43 19.02 5.55 -3.11
CA TYR A 43 19.49 6.92 -3.21
C TYR A 43 18.62 7.74 -4.14
N ARG A 44 18.45 9.03 -3.82
CA ARG A 44 17.75 9.96 -4.71
C ARG A 44 18.30 11.36 -4.57
N GLY A 45 18.79 11.94 -5.66
CA GLY A 45 19.09 13.36 -5.73
C GLY A 45 17.83 14.19 -5.93
N ALA A 46 17.77 15.38 -5.34
CA ALA A 46 16.66 16.32 -5.53
C ALA A 46 17.13 17.75 -5.36
N ASN A 47 16.41 18.68 -5.99
CA ASN A 47 16.57 20.11 -5.74
C ASN A 47 15.53 20.57 -4.71
N LEU A 48 15.98 20.87 -3.49
CA LEU A 48 15.15 21.30 -2.38
C LEU A 48 15.34 22.78 -2.10
N LYS A 49 14.25 23.46 -1.78
CA LYS A 49 14.30 24.82 -1.25
C LYS A 49 14.78 24.81 0.22
N PRO A 50 15.38 25.90 0.73
CA PRO A 50 15.82 25.99 2.12
C PRO A 50 14.73 25.65 3.14
N GLU A 51 13.49 26.05 2.88
CA GLU A 51 12.35 25.77 3.78
C GLU A 51 12.04 24.28 3.86
N GLN A 52 12.23 23.55 2.75
CA GLN A 52 12.03 22.10 2.71
C GLN A 52 13.15 21.38 3.48
N ILE A 53 14.39 21.85 3.37
CA ILE A 53 15.52 21.31 4.14
C ILE A 53 15.28 21.51 5.64
N ALA A 54 14.88 22.73 6.04
CA ALA A 54 14.55 23.04 7.43
C ALA A 54 13.41 22.15 7.98
N MET A 55 12.42 21.80 7.15
CA MET A 55 11.37 20.85 7.51
C MET A 55 11.94 19.46 7.82
N TYR A 56 12.85 18.93 6.98
CA TYR A 56 13.51 17.64 7.28
C TYR A 56 14.38 17.70 8.54
N GLU A 57 15.07 18.82 8.77
CA GLU A 57 15.84 19.04 10.00
C GLU A 57 14.95 19.06 11.25
N ALA A 58 13.75 19.64 11.16
CA ALA A 58 12.76 19.62 12.23
C ALA A 58 12.24 18.21 12.49
N MET A 59 11.86 17.48 11.44
CA MET A 59 11.42 16.08 11.54
C MET A 59 12.48 15.18 12.16
N ALA A 60 13.77 15.41 11.87
CA ALA A 60 14.88 14.64 12.45
C ALA A 60 14.99 14.80 13.98
N LYS A 61 14.44 15.88 14.56
CA LYS A 61 14.41 16.11 16.01
C LYS A 61 13.28 15.34 16.71
N THR A 62 12.25 14.92 15.97
CA THR A 62 11.05 14.26 16.49
C THR A 62 11.00 12.80 16.07
N LYS A 63 11.36 11.87 16.97
CA LYS A 63 11.50 10.44 16.64
C LYS A 63 10.23 9.74 16.17
N ASP A 64 9.06 10.26 16.55
CA ASP A 64 7.75 9.70 16.24
C ASP A 64 7.08 10.35 15.03
N GLU A 65 7.74 11.32 14.40
CA GLU A 65 7.22 11.98 13.22
C GLU A 65 7.55 11.19 11.95
N TYR A 66 6.51 10.93 11.14
CA TYR A 66 6.62 10.20 9.89
C TYR A 66 6.10 11.04 8.73
N GLY A 67 6.88 11.07 7.66
CA GLY A 67 6.42 11.49 6.34
C GLY A 67 5.94 10.29 5.52
N SER A 68 5.43 10.57 4.32
CA SER A 68 5.18 9.50 3.35
C SER A 68 5.33 9.98 1.91
N PHE A 69 5.65 9.04 1.03
CA PHE A 69 5.65 9.25 -0.40
C PHE A 69 4.20 9.16 -0.91
N GLN A 70 3.65 10.30 -1.30
CA GLN A 70 2.27 10.39 -1.81
C GLN A 70 2.12 9.91 -3.26
N GLY A 71 3.23 9.73 -3.97
CA GLY A 71 3.28 9.25 -5.33
C GLY A 71 4.49 8.36 -5.53
N PHE A 72 4.55 7.73 -6.70
CA PHE A 72 5.73 6.97 -7.11
C PHE A 72 6.99 7.82 -7.01
N SER A 73 8.02 7.26 -6.41
CA SER A 73 9.27 7.96 -6.14
C SER A 73 10.43 7.20 -6.73
N SER A 74 10.94 7.71 -7.85
CA SER A 74 12.11 7.17 -8.53
C SER A 74 13.35 7.37 -7.64
N CYS A 75 14.11 6.29 -7.50
CA CYS A 75 15.32 6.17 -6.72
C CYS A 75 16.31 5.29 -7.50
N SER A 76 17.57 5.29 -7.08
CA SER A 76 18.63 4.51 -7.68
C SER A 76 19.33 3.65 -6.62
N ARG A 77 19.74 2.45 -6.99
CA ARG A 77 20.70 1.65 -6.19
C ARG A 77 22.13 2.20 -6.28
N ASN A 78 22.43 2.94 -7.33
CA ASN A 78 23.74 3.52 -7.59
C ASN A 78 23.84 4.92 -6.97
N ARG A 79 24.50 5.00 -5.80
CA ARG A 79 24.72 6.28 -5.11
C ARG A 79 25.35 7.34 -6.01
N LYS A 80 26.38 6.98 -6.78
CA LYS A 80 27.11 7.94 -7.61
C LYS A 80 26.19 8.58 -8.63
N LYS A 81 25.27 7.79 -9.20
CA LYS A 81 24.26 8.30 -10.13
C LYS A 81 23.25 9.21 -9.46
N ALA A 82 22.68 8.82 -8.32
CA ALA A 82 21.76 9.69 -7.60
C ALA A 82 22.41 11.02 -7.17
N GLU A 83 23.70 11.01 -6.85
CA GLU A 83 24.46 12.18 -6.41
C GLU A 83 24.74 13.19 -7.53
N GLU A 84 24.61 12.81 -8.81
CA GLU A 84 24.72 13.75 -9.94
C GLU A 84 23.55 14.78 -9.94
N PHE A 85 22.44 14.51 -9.22
CA PHE A 85 21.24 15.33 -9.28
C PHE A 85 21.05 16.25 -8.06
N GLY A 86 20.67 17.50 -8.30
CA GLY A 86 20.14 18.45 -7.31
C GLY A 86 21.12 18.95 -6.24
N ASN A 87 20.60 19.58 -5.18
CA ASN A 87 21.38 20.12 -4.05
C ASN A 87 21.23 19.27 -2.77
N ALA A 88 20.44 18.21 -2.80
CA ALA A 88 20.24 17.28 -1.70
C ALA A 88 20.31 15.84 -2.19
N LEU A 89 20.82 14.95 -1.34
CA LEU A 89 20.86 13.51 -1.55
C LEU A 89 20.09 12.82 -0.43
N PHE A 90 19.01 12.13 -0.78
CA PHE A 90 18.32 11.22 0.11
C PHE A 90 19.05 9.89 0.15
N ILE A 91 19.35 9.41 1.36
CA ILE A 91 19.96 8.10 1.63
C ILE A 91 18.91 7.30 2.40
N MET A 92 18.30 6.31 1.75
CA MET A 92 17.08 5.65 2.22
C MET A 92 17.37 4.21 2.60
N GLU A 93 17.35 3.92 3.90
CA GLU A 93 17.39 2.56 4.41
C GLU A 93 15.99 1.96 4.37
N VAL A 94 15.77 0.98 3.50
CA VAL A 94 14.48 0.30 3.35
C VAL A 94 14.39 -0.85 4.33
N LYS A 95 13.64 -0.66 5.43
CA LYS A 95 13.34 -1.76 6.36
C LYS A 95 12.31 -2.70 5.76
N PHE A 96 11.27 -2.13 5.15
CA PHE A 96 10.17 -2.87 4.54
C PHE A 96 9.39 -1.94 3.62
N ALA A 97 9.39 -2.16 2.30
CA ALA A 97 8.57 -1.36 1.38
C ALA A 97 8.24 -2.14 0.11
N PHE A 98 7.14 -1.77 -0.55
CA PHE A 98 6.87 -2.21 -1.92
C PHE A 98 7.67 -1.34 -2.88
N ILE A 99 8.50 -2.00 -3.68
CA ILE A 99 9.44 -1.34 -4.59
C ILE A 99 9.51 -2.14 -5.88
N ALA A 100 9.47 -1.43 -6.99
CA ALA A 100 9.66 -1.93 -8.33
C ALA A 100 11.13 -1.83 -8.74
N ASP A 101 11.70 -2.88 -9.33
CA ASP A 101 12.94 -2.73 -10.11
C ASP A 101 12.55 -2.51 -11.57
N ILE A 102 12.80 -1.31 -12.07
CA ILE A 102 12.48 -0.92 -13.45
C ILE A 102 13.73 -0.74 -14.31
N SER A 103 14.91 -1.09 -13.80
CA SER A 103 16.19 -0.93 -14.51
C SER A 103 16.18 -1.54 -15.92
N LYS A 104 15.57 -2.72 -16.08
CA LYS A 104 15.52 -3.46 -17.36
C LYS A 104 14.59 -2.88 -18.41
N VAL A 105 13.64 -2.03 -18.00
CA VAL A 105 12.66 -1.41 -18.89
C VAL A 105 12.86 0.11 -18.98
N SER A 106 13.76 0.66 -18.15
CA SER A 106 14.15 2.06 -18.19
C SER A 106 15.03 2.32 -19.42
N GLU A 107 14.89 3.50 -20.01
CA GLU A 107 15.79 3.99 -21.06
C GLU A 107 17.23 4.18 -20.52
N TYR A 108 17.38 4.27 -19.20
CA TYR A 108 18.65 4.51 -18.50
C TYR A 108 18.99 3.34 -17.57
N GLU A 109 19.23 2.16 -18.14
CA GLU A 109 19.51 0.93 -17.38
C GLU A 109 20.68 1.09 -16.38
N ASN A 110 21.67 1.91 -16.72
CA ASN A 110 22.84 2.22 -15.88
C ASN A 110 22.52 3.04 -14.62
N GLU A 111 21.35 3.65 -14.52
CA GLU A 111 20.90 4.33 -13.31
C GLU A 111 20.41 3.36 -12.24
N GLU A 112 20.22 2.08 -12.58
CA GLU A 112 19.73 1.05 -11.65
C GLU A 112 18.46 1.51 -10.89
N GLU A 113 17.50 2.01 -11.67
CA GLU A 113 16.30 2.67 -11.14
C GLU A 113 15.37 1.70 -10.41
N GLU A 114 14.96 2.11 -9.21
CA GLU A 114 13.91 1.47 -8.43
C GLU A 114 12.80 2.48 -8.09
N LEU A 115 11.54 2.06 -8.26
CA LEU A 115 10.38 2.90 -8.02
C LEU A 115 9.73 2.54 -6.68
N ILE A 116 9.78 3.46 -5.73
CA ILE A 116 9.08 3.33 -4.45
C ILE A 116 7.59 3.60 -4.68
N THR A 117 6.72 2.71 -4.21
CA THR A 117 5.26 2.86 -4.39
C THR A 117 4.67 3.96 -3.49
N PRO A 118 3.54 4.58 -3.89
CA PRO A 118 2.76 5.45 -3.03
C PRO A 118 2.41 4.81 -1.68
N GLY A 119 2.37 5.61 -0.63
CA GLY A 119 2.00 5.19 0.73
C GLY A 119 3.16 4.66 1.59
N VAL A 120 4.36 4.48 1.02
CA VAL A 120 5.56 4.18 1.81
C VAL A 120 5.84 5.35 2.76
N CYS A 121 5.89 5.07 4.06
CA CYS A 121 6.24 6.02 5.08
C CYS A 121 7.75 6.10 5.27
N PHE A 122 8.22 7.25 5.72
CA PHE A 122 9.62 7.44 6.08
C PHE A 122 9.74 8.19 7.40
N ARG A 123 10.81 7.89 8.13
CA ARG A 123 11.29 8.67 9.26
C ARG A 123 12.61 9.31 8.90
N VAL A 124 12.81 10.57 9.26
CA VAL A 124 14.09 11.25 9.06
C VAL A 124 15.00 10.90 10.23
N LEU A 125 16.14 10.26 9.94
CA LEU A 125 17.11 9.85 10.96
C LEU A 125 18.08 10.98 11.31
N LYS A 126 18.59 11.66 10.27
CA LYS A 126 19.52 12.78 10.41
C LYS A 126 19.59 13.56 9.10
N VAL A 127 19.88 14.84 9.22
CA VAL A 127 20.22 15.73 8.10
C VAL A 127 21.63 16.26 8.36
N LYS A 128 22.50 16.21 7.35
CA LYS A 128 23.86 16.74 7.42
C LYS A 128 24.16 17.53 6.15
N PHE A 129 24.90 18.62 6.27
CA PHE A 129 25.49 19.27 5.12
C PHE A 129 26.88 18.70 4.88
N ASP A 130 27.17 18.30 3.65
CA ASP A 130 28.49 17.86 3.22
C ASP A 130 29.18 18.99 2.47
N SER A 131 30.31 19.45 3.02
CA SER A 131 31.09 20.56 2.46
C SER A 131 31.82 20.19 1.16
N GLU A 132 32.14 18.89 0.95
CA GLU A 132 32.89 18.44 -0.23
C GLU A 132 31.96 18.42 -1.44
N THR A 133 30.82 17.75 -1.31
CA THR A 133 29.82 17.65 -2.38
C THR A 133 28.90 18.88 -2.47
N LYS A 134 28.94 19.75 -1.44
CA LYS A 134 28.04 20.91 -1.27
C LYS A 134 26.56 20.52 -1.29
N LYS A 135 26.23 19.36 -0.73
CA LYS A 135 24.86 18.81 -0.70
C LYS A 135 24.36 18.57 0.72
N HIS A 136 23.05 18.64 0.89
CA HIS A 136 22.39 18.15 2.09
C HIS A 136 22.16 16.64 2.00
N LEU A 137 22.78 15.88 2.88
CA LEU A 137 22.59 14.45 3.05
C LEU A 137 21.43 14.20 4.02
N ILE A 138 20.32 13.70 3.51
CA ILE A 138 19.10 13.43 4.27
C ILE A 138 18.93 11.92 4.41
N HIS A 139 19.19 11.40 5.60
CA HIS A 139 19.06 9.97 5.87
C HIS A 139 17.65 9.62 6.32
N LEU A 140 17.03 8.69 5.61
CA LEU A 140 15.66 8.24 5.83
C LEU A 140 15.63 6.76 6.18
N GLU A 141 14.70 6.37 7.05
CA GLU A 141 14.31 4.98 7.26
C GLU A 141 12.92 4.77 6.67
N LEU A 142 12.76 3.83 5.74
CA LEU A 142 11.53 3.58 5.01
C LEU A 142 10.79 2.34 5.52
N ARG A 143 9.47 2.49 5.69
CA ARG A 143 8.54 1.45 6.11
C ARG A 143 7.20 1.60 5.41
N GLN A 144 6.63 0.52 4.88
CA GLN A 144 5.23 0.49 4.51
C GLN A 144 4.39 0.60 5.77
N ARG A 145 3.47 1.57 5.83
CA ARG A 145 2.55 1.69 6.95
C ARG A 145 1.49 0.60 6.83
N TRP A 146 1.52 -0.39 7.72
CA TRP A 146 0.40 -1.29 7.92
C TRP A 146 -0.65 -0.54 8.76
N SER A 147 -1.79 -0.16 8.16
CA SER A 147 -2.88 0.54 8.85
C SER A 147 -3.72 -0.38 9.75
N GLY A 148 -3.45 -1.68 9.76
CA GLY A 148 -4.05 -2.59 10.75
C GLY A 148 -3.60 -2.19 12.15
N LYS A 149 -4.55 -1.92 13.05
CA LYS A 149 -4.32 -1.96 14.50
C LYS A 149 -3.35 -3.09 14.78
N LYS A 150 -2.25 -2.81 15.48
CA LYS A 150 -1.21 -3.74 15.91
C LYS A 150 -1.85 -5.10 16.27
N LEU A 151 -2.01 -6.00 15.31
CA LEU A 151 -2.25 -7.39 15.59
C LEU A 151 -0.84 -7.86 15.95
N SER A 152 -0.59 -7.99 17.24
CA SER A 152 0.50 -8.80 17.74
C SER A 152 0.30 -10.21 17.18
N PHE A 153 0.79 -10.45 15.97
CA PHE A 153 1.12 -11.80 15.55
C PHE A 153 2.39 -12.17 16.30
N ASP A 154 2.21 -12.53 17.57
CA ASP A 154 3.13 -13.48 18.18
C ASP A 154 2.92 -14.77 17.39
N ILE A 155 3.86 -15.04 16.47
CA ILE A 155 3.96 -16.35 15.83
C ILE A 155 4.47 -17.30 16.91
N HIS A 156 3.59 -17.70 17.80
CA HIS A 156 3.76 -18.91 18.58
C HIS A 156 3.17 -20.07 17.77
N ASN A 157 4.05 -20.99 17.39
CA ASN A 157 3.71 -22.28 16.80
C ASN A 157 2.72 -23.04 17.68
N SER A 158 1.43 -23.01 17.36
CA SER A 158 0.45 -23.99 17.85
C SER A 158 -0.80 -24.00 16.94
N PHE A 159 -0.72 -24.77 15.85
CA PHE A 159 -1.91 -25.27 15.16
C PHE A 159 -2.24 -26.66 15.75
N HIS A 160 -3.30 -26.74 16.55
CA HIS A 160 -4.00 -27.99 16.80
C HIS A 160 -5.48 -27.82 16.42
N GLN A 161 -5.96 -28.80 15.67
CA GLN A 161 -7.30 -28.93 15.11
C GLN A 161 -8.39 -28.91 16.18
N ASP A 162 -9.55 -28.31 15.85
CA ASP A 162 -10.87 -28.89 16.16
C ASP A 162 -11.98 -28.10 15.45
N ILE A 163 -12.67 -28.73 14.50
CA ILE A 163 -13.98 -28.27 14.00
C ILE A 163 -14.91 -29.47 13.95
N SER A 164 -15.87 -29.51 14.87
CA SER A 164 -17.06 -30.36 14.75
C SER A 164 -18.33 -29.59 15.09
N ARG A 165 -19.22 -29.54 14.07
CA ARG A 165 -20.69 -29.44 14.08
C ARG A 165 -21.38 -28.15 14.57
N GLY A 166 -22.31 -27.65 13.74
CA GLY A 166 -23.42 -26.81 14.17
C GLY A 166 -24.15 -26.08 13.03
N ASN A 167 -25.38 -26.47 12.74
CA ASN A 167 -26.31 -25.81 11.81
C ASN A 167 -26.60 -24.35 12.22
N LEU A 168 -26.86 -23.46 11.26
CA LEU A 168 -27.44 -22.14 11.54
C LEU A 168 -28.69 -21.87 10.70
N ILE A 169 -29.76 -21.56 11.41
CA ILE A 169 -31.04 -21.02 10.95
C ILE A 169 -30.90 -19.50 10.90
N PHE A 170 -31.35 -18.85 9.83
CA PHE A 170 -31.43 -17.39 9.76
C PHE A 170 -32.83 -16.92 10.19
N SER A 171 -32.90 -16.00 11.17
CA SER A 171 -34.05 -15.09 11.30
C SER A 171 -33.59 -13.69 10.88
N GLN A 172 -34.39 -13.04 10.03
CA GLN A 172 -34.19 -11.64 9.68
C GLN A 172 -35.00 -10.81 10.67
N HIS A 173 -34.34 -10.09 11.58
CA HIS A 173 -34.87 -8.84 12.12
C HIS A 173 -33.72 -7.93 12.60
N GLU A 174 -33.80 -6.68 12.12
CA GLU A 174 -33.24 -5.42 12.66
C GLU A 174 -31.72 -5.13 12.53
N PHE A 175 -31.35 -4.34 11.52
CA PHE A 175 -30.23 -3.37 11.60
C PHE A 175 -30.50 -2.13 10.71
N PRO A 176 -30.75 -0.93 11.29
CA PRO A 176 -31.05 0.29 10.53
C PRO A 176 -29.86 0.93 9.79
N CYS A 177 -28.62 0.50 10.06
CA CYS A 177 -27.42 1.16 9.50
C CYS A 177 -27.09 0.80 8.04
N LEU A 178 -27.80 -0.17 7.46
CA LEU A 178 -27.59 -0.65 6.09
C LEU A 178 -28.47 0.04 5.03
N GLN A 179 -29.38 0.92 5.42
CA GLN A 179 -30.27 1.61 4.46
C GLN A 179 -29.61 2.80 3.74
N SER A 180 -28.49 3.36 4.24
CA SER A 180 -27.84 4.52 3.61
C SER A 180 -26.66 4.18 2.69
N MET A 181 -26.15 2.94 2.72
CA MET A 181 -25.13 2.47 1.78
C MET A 181 -25.75 2.02 0.46
N SER A 182 -26.10 3.03 -0.36
CA SER A 182 -26.26 3.04 -1.82
C SER A 182 -26.45 1.68 -2.53
N LYS A 183 -27.62 1.55 -3.16
CA LYS A 183 -28.00 0.50 -4.14
C LYS A 183 -26.93 0.16 -5.20
N ARG A 184 -25.96 1.04 -5.46
CA ARG A 184 -24.87 0.81 -6.43
C ARG A 184 -23.73 -0.10 -5.93
N LEU A 185 -23.40 -0.06 -4.63
CA LEU A 185 -22.41 -0.95 -4.02
C LEU A 185 -22.90 -2.39 -3.97
N SER A 186 -24.21 -2.56 -3.70
CA SER A 186 -24.90 -3.84 -3.80
C SER A 186 -24.76 -4.42 -5.21
N CYS A 187 -25.03 -3.65 -6.26
CA CYS A 187 -25.00 -4.16 -7.64
C CYS A 187 -23.60 -4.60 -8.09
N ILE A 188 -22.55 -3.81 -7.84
CA ILE A 188 -21.18 -4.16 -8.30
C ILE A 188 -20.66 -5.38 -7.55
N LEU A 189 -20.85 -5.44 -6.24
CA LEU A 189 -20.44 -6.58 -5.43
C LEU A 189 -21.24 -7.84 -5.83
N GLN A 190 -22.54 -7.71 -6.11
CA GLN A 190 -23.37 -8.80 -6.61
C GLN A 190 -22.90 -9.30 -7.98
N ILE A 191 -22.56 -8.41 -8.92
CA ILE A 191 -22.10 -8.80 -10.27
C ILE A 191 -20.75 -9.53 -10.21
N VAL A 192 -19.80 -9.03 -9.43
CA VAL A 192 -18.47 -9.67 -9.28
C VAL A 192 -18.59 -11.06 -8.64
N ILE A 193 -19.43 -11.17 -7.61
CA ILE A 193 -19.67 -12.44 -6.92
C ILE A 193 -20.45 -13.42 -7.82
N LEU A 194 -21.45 -12.94 -8.56
CA LEU A 194 -22.24 -13.77 -9.47
C LEU A 194 -21.38 -14.33 -10.62
N ASN A 195 -20.55 -13.49 -11.26
CA ASN A 195 -19.63 -13.92 -12.31
C ASN A 195 -18.61 -14.95 -11.78
N TYR A 196 -18.05 -14.72 -10.59
CA TYR A 196 -17.15 -15.70 -9.97
C TYR A 196 -17.86 -17.03 -9.70
N CYS A 197 -19.11 -16.99 -9.23
CA CYS A 197 -19.87 -18.20 -8.91
C CYS A 197 -20.34 -18.98 -10.14
N ILE A 198 -20.73 -18.29 -11.21
CA ILE A 198 -21.06 -18.90 -12.51
C ILE A 198 -19.82 -19.61 -13.07
N ASN A 199 -18.65 -18.97 -13.04
CA ASN A 199 -17.43 -19.54 -13.60
C ASN A 199 -16.82 -20.69 -12.77
N ASN A 200 -17.19 -20.82 -11.50
CA ASN A 200 -16.59 -21.82 -10.59
C ASN A 200 -17.60 -22.84 -10.02
N ASN A 201 -18.81 -22.92 -10.57
CA ASN A 201 -19.88 -23.84 -10.13
C ASN A 201 -20.07 -23.83 -8.60
N CYS A 202 -20.12 -22.65 -7.99
CA CYS A 202 -20.24 -22.53 -6.53
C CYS A 202 -21.64 -22.94 -6.07
N ALA A 203 -21.72 -23.78 -5.04
CA ALA A 203 -22.98 -24.30 -4.53
C ALA A 203 -23.67 -23.32 -3.54
N ARG A 204 -22.87 -22.63 -2.70
CA ARG A 204 -23.39 -21.68 -1.69
C ARG A 204 -22.39 -20.57 -1.39
N ILE A 205 -22.91 -19.39 -1.07
CA ILE A 205 -22.13 -18.22 -0.63
C ILE A 205 -22.70 -17.78 0.72
N PHE A 206 -21.83 -17.59 1.71
CA PHE A 206 -22.22 -17.04 3.00
C PHE A 206 -21.51 -15.71 3.22
N PHE A 207 -22.30 -14.70 3.59
CA PHE A 207 -21.80 -13.40 3.99
C PHE A 207 -21.86 -13.30 5.50
N LYS A 208 -20.72 -13.00 6.14
CA LYS A 208 -20.70 -12.64 7.55
C LYS A 208 -20.07 -11.25 7.71
N PRO A 209 -20.82 -10.23 8.14
CA PRO A 209 -20.25 -8.92 8.39
C PRO A 209 -19.25 -9.01 9.55
N TYR A 210 -18.08 -8.39 9.39
CA TYR A 210 -17.05 -8.31 10.43
C TYR A 210 -16.61 -6.85 10.57
N GLY A 211 -17.32 -6.09 11.41
CA GLY A 211 -17.09 -4.65 11.59
C GLY A 211 -17.56 -3.79 10.40
N CYS A 212 -17.27 -2.47 10.44
CA CYS A 212 -17.79 -1.50 9.47
C CYS A 212 -17.19 -1.57 8.05
N LEU A 213 -16.05 -2.23 7.84
CA LEU A 213 -15.28 -2.15 6.57
C LEU A 213 -14.78 -3.51 6.03
N THR A 214 -15.17 -4.61 6.68
CA THR A 214 -14.69 -5.95 6.32
C THR A 214 -15.85 -6.89 6.09
N MET A 215 -15.85 -7.54 4.92
CA MET A 215 -16.81 -8.58 4.59
C MET A 215 -16.05 -9.89 4.37
N ARG A 216 -16.38 -10.92 5.15
CA ARG A 216 -15.89 -12.27 4.87
C ARG A 216 -16.90 -12.97 3.99
N VAL A 217 -16.43 -13.50 2.86
CA VAL A 217 -17.20 -14.30 1.93
C VAL A 217 -16.69 -15.73 2.03
N LEU A 218 -17.54 -16.62 2.54
CA LEU A 218 -17.28 -18.05 2.52
C LEU A 218 -17.92 -18.62 1.26
N ILE A 219 -17.13 -19.27 0.42
CA ILE A 219 -17.61 -19.90 -0.82
C ILE A 219 -17.51 -21.41 -0.64
N GLN A 220 -18.63 -22.12 -0.77
CA GLN A 220 -18.66 -23.57 -0.74
C GLN A 220 -18.83 -24.12 -2.16
N SER A 221 -17.90 -24.96 -2.60
CA SER A 221 -17.98 -25.66 -3.88
C SER A 221 -17.70 -27.16 -3.64
N PHE A 222 -18.65 -28.02 -4.04
CA PHE A 222 -18.58 -29.49 -3.95
C PHE A 222 -18.00 -30.05 -2.63
N GLY A 223 -18.54 -29.63 -1.49
CA GLY A 223 -18.10 -30.12 -0.17
C GLY A 223 -16.80 -29.51 0.35
N THR A 224 -16.16 -28.62 -0.41
CA THR A 224 -14.95 -27.88 0.00
C THR A 224 -15.32 -26.44 0.35
N TYR A 225 -14.76 -25.92 1.44
CA TYR A 225 -14.97 -24.54 1.90
C TYR A 225 -13.76 -23.68 1.57
N TYR A 226 -14.00 -22.54 0.92
CA TYR A 226 -13.00 -21.52 0.62
C TYR A 226 -13.32 -20.25 1.41
N TYR A 227 -12.34 -19.74 2.14
CA TYR A 227 -12.44 -18.45 2.81
C TYR A 227 -11.87 -17.36 1.92
N LYS A 228 -12.69 -16.37 1.58
CA LYS A 228 -12.25 -15.16 0.88
C LYS A 228 -12.53 -13.96 1.78
N VAL A 229 -11.47 -13.26 2.15
CA VAL A 229 -11.58 -12.01 2.91
C VAL A 229 -11.59 -10.86 1.92
N LEU A 230 -12.68 -10.09 1.91
CA LEU A 230 -12.78 -8.85 1.17
C LEU A 230 -12.55 -7.71 2.15
N GLU A 231 -11.42 -7.03 2.00
CA GLU A 231 -11.12 -5.79 2.70
C GLU A 231 -11.42 -4.62 1.77
N MET A 232 -12.36 -3.77 2.18
CA MET A 232 -12.59 -2.48 1.55
C MET A 232 -11.65 -1.48 2.20
N ILE A 233 -10.61 -1.08 1.48
CA ILE A 233 -9.58 -0.20 2.04
C ILE A 233 -9.89 1.29 1.82
N ASP A 234 -10.63 1.65 0.77
CA ASP A 234 -11.41 2.90 0.64
C ASP A 234 -12.06 2.97 -0.76
N PHE A 235 -13.16 3.70 -0.93
CA PHE A 235 -13.91 3.71 -2.20
C PHE A 235 -13.13 4.43 -3.33
N PRO A 236 -12.92 3.82 -4.53
CA PRO A 236 -13.51 2.58 -5.05
C PRO A 236 -12.52 1.39 -5.15
N THR A 237 -11.52 1.29 -4.29
CA THR A 237 -10.51 0.24 -4.37
C THR A 237 -10.94 -1.00 -3.56
N LEU A 238 -11.35 -2.05 -4.27
CA LEU A 238 -11.60 -3.37 -3.72
C LEU A 238 -10.32 -4.22 -3.89
N ILE A 239 -9.74 -4.71 -2.79
CA ILE A 239 -8.58 -5.61 -2.85
C ILE A 239 -9.04 -7.03 -2.51
N PHE A 240 -8.64 -8.00 -3.34
CA PHE A 240 -8.93 -9.42 -3.14
C PHE A 240 -7.72 -10.13 -2.54
N PHE A 241 -7.88 -10.74 -1.37
CA PHE A 241 -6.89 -11.66 -0.83
C PHE A 241 -7.35 -13.11 -1.03
N PHE A 242 -6.49 -13.93 -1.62
CA PHE A 242 -6.65 -15.38 -1.71
C PHE A 242 -5.91 -16.03 -0.54
N VAL A 243 -6.64 -16.72 0.33
CA VAL A 243 -6.04 -17.63 1.30
C VAL A 243 -6.37 -19.04 0.82
N GLN A 244 -5.35 -19.79 0.42
CA GLN A 244 -5.51 -21.13 -0.15
C GLN A 244 -5.19 -22.22 0.88
N ARG A 245 -6.07 -23.24 0.93
CA ARG A 245 -5.98 -24.55 1.59
C ARG A 245 -5.95 -24.60 3.13
N LEU A 246 -7.04 -25.13 3.69
CA LEU A 246 -7.02 -26.07 4.82
C LEU A 246 -7.50 -27.42 4.28
#